data_AF-A0A2A6JBF9-F1
#
_entry.id   AF-A0A2A6JBF9-F1
#
_cell.length_a   1.000
_cell.length_b   1.000
_cell.length_c   1.000
_cell.angle_alpha   90.00
_cell.angle_beta   90.00
_cell.angle_gamma   90.00
#
_symmetry.space_group_name_H-M   'P 1'
#
loop_
_entity.id
_entity.type
_entity.pdbx_description
1 polymer ?
#
loop_
_entity_poly.entity_id
_entity_poly.type
_entity_poly.pdbx_seq_one_letter_code
_entity_poly.pdbx_strand_id
1 'polypeptide(L)'
;MADDDKDSKTEAPTAKKQTDAAEKGNVPFSRELSIFSTILATYIYLVFFLPEGVGRMTETLRDIFEQPDQWKIETGPDILSLFVRLGWATAALVAPALILFMVFGIASSIFQNLPTPVLERIRPQASRISPVKGWERLFSLPGLIEFGKSLFKVVVVGVILFFVLRSEYFSSIDAMFSDPQTILVRITAAMRKIIIVMLIATAIVAIADVFWTRHHWFTELKMTRHEVKEENKQAQGDPVVKGRQRSLMRDRARRRMIADVHRATLVIANPTHYAVALRYAREENDAPVVLAKGQDLIALKIREIAEQNGIPVFEDPPLARSMFAQVSVDSVIPSVFYKAVAELIHRVYAADAKNKRVR
;
A
#
# COMPACT_ATOMS: atom_id res chain seq x y z
N MET A 1 22.61 13.05 -22.67
CA MET A 1 22.01 11.70 -22.55
C MET A 1 21.02 11.54 -21.38
N ALA A 2 20.79 12.54 -20.51
CA ALA A 2 19.80 12.46 -19.42
C ALA A 2 18.48 13.21 -19.68
N ASP A 3 18.42 14.08 -20.71
CA ASP A 3 17.20 14.83 -21.06
C ASP A 3 16.28 14.10 -22.04
N ASP A 4 16.80 13.26 -22.94
CA ASP A 4 15.98 12.44 -23.86
C ASP A 4 15.08 11.43 -23.13
N ASP A 5 15.40 11.11 -21.87
CA ASP A 5 14.70 10.11 -21.07
C ASP A 5 13.55 10.68 -20.23
N LYS A 6 13.37 12.01 -20.22
CA LYS A 6 12.20 12.65 -19.57
C LYS A 6 11.00 12.72 -20.51
N ASP A 7 11.22 12.99 -21.79
CA ASP A 7 10.14 13.02 -22.79
C ASP A 7 9.59 11.62 -23.10
N SER A 8 10.38 10.57 -22.86
CA SER A 8 9.94 9.17 -23.02
C SER A 8 8.97 8.70 -21.92
N LYS A 9 8.89 9.41 -20.79
CA LYS A 9 8.07 9.07 -19.60
C LYS A 9 6.65 9.61 -19.72
N THR A 10 5.85 8.92 -20.51
CA THR A 10 4.46 9.31 -20.82
C THR A 10 3.42 8.55 -20.00
N GLU A 11 3.77 7.39 -19.45
CA GLU A 11 2.84 6.50 -18.77
C GLU A 11 2.72 6.84 -17.27
N ALA A 12 1.54 6.59 -16.71
CA ALA A 12 1.30 6.79 -15.28
C ALA A 12 2.11 5.79 -14.43
N PRO A 13 2.62 6.19 -13.25
CA PRO A 13 3.29 5.28 -12.34
C PRO A 13 2.37 4.16 -11.88
N THR A 14 2.86 2.92 -11.96
CA THR A 14 2.17 1.75 -11.41
C THR A 14 2.06 1.83 -9.88
N ALA A 15 1.16 1.03 -9.28
CA ALA A 15 1.02 0.97 -7.83
C ALA A 15 2.32 0.54 -7.13
N LYS A 16 3.03 -0.44 -7.70
CA LYS A 16 4.30 -0.91 -7.15
C LYS A 16 5.38 0.19 -7.21
N LYS A 17 5.49 0.94 -8.30
CA LYS A 17 6.41 2.10 -8.38
C LYS A 17 6.15 3.13 -7.27
N GLN A 18 4.88 3.42 -6.98
CA GLN A 18 4.49 4.36 -5.92
C GLN A 18 4.86 3.81 -4.53
N THR A 19 4.61 2.52 -4.28
CA THR A 19 5.01 1.86 -3.03
C THR A 19 6.53 1.83 -2.86
N ASP A 20 7.28 1.45 -3.90
CA ASP A 20 8.75 1.45 -3.87
C ASP A 20 9.33 2.84 -3.60
N ALA A 21 8.70 3.89 -4.15
CA ALA A 21 9.08 5.27 -3.88
C ALA A 21 8.81 5.64 -2.41
N ALA A 22 7.64 5.27 -1.88
CA ALA A 22 7.28 5.50 -0.49
C ALA A 22 8.18 4.73 0.49
N GLU A 23 8.54 3.48 0.20
CA GLU A 23 9.47 2.67 1.01
C GLU A 23 10.88 3.29 1.07
N LYS A 24 11.31 3.97 0.01
CA LYS A 24 12.55 4.77 -0.01
C LYS A 24 12.41 6.14 0.66
N GLY A 25 11.23 6.45 1.20
CA GLY A 25 10.86 7.71 1.82
C GLY A 25 10.67 8.87 0.85
N ASN A 26 10.54 8.60 -0.45
CA ASN A 26 10.17 9.60 -1.45
C ASN A 26 8.64 9.75 -1.49
N VAL A 27 8.12 10.60 -0.62
CA VAL A 27 6.69 10.92 -0.49
C VAL A 27 6.46 12.43 -0.69
N PRO A 28 5.34 12.85 -1.29
CA PRO A 28 5.06 14.26 -1.52
C PRO A 28 4.82 14.97 -0.19
N PHE A 29 5.55 16.05 0.09
CA PHE A 29 5.43 16.78 1.35
C PHE A 29 5.38 18.30 1.12
N SER A 30 4.23 18.90 1.43
CA SER A 30 3.98 20.34 1.40
C SER A 30 4.36 20.98 2.72
N ARG A 31 5.26 21.98 2.65
CA ARG A 31 5.64 22.79 3.82
C ARG A 31 4.55 23.80 4.20
N GLU A 32 3.77 24.25 3.22
CA GLU A 32 2.72 25.25 3.44
C GLU A 32 1.57 24.69 4.29
N LEU A 33 1.25 23.40 4.14
CA LEU A 33 0.24 22.78 4.99
C LEU A 33 0.66 22.73 6.46
N SER A 34 1.95 22.51 6.74
CA SER A 34 2.49 22.57 8.10
C SER A 34 2.45 24.00 8.65
N ILE A 35 2.77 25.02 7.84
CA ILE A 35 2.65 26.44 8.24
C ILE A 35 1.19 26.79 8.56
N PHE A 36 0.26 26.40 7.70
CA PHE A 36 -1.18 26.57 7.92
C PHE A 36 -1.64 25.89 9.22
N SER A 37 -1.20 24.66 9.46
CA SER A 37 -1.57 23.90 10.67
C SER A 37 -1.07 24.58 11.95
N THR A 38 0.13 25.16 11.93
CA THR A 38 0.65 25.96 13.04
C THR A 38 -0.18 27.22 13.28
N ILE A 39 -0.56 27.95 12.22
CA ILE A 39 -1.41 29.15 12.34
C ILE A 39 -2.79 28.78 12.87
N LEU A 40 -3.36 27.65 12.44
CA LEU A 40 -4.63 27.12 12.94
C LEU A 40 -4.53 26.76 14.43
N ALA A 41 -3.44 26.14 14.86
CA ALA A 41 -3.17 25.88 16.27
C ALA A 41 -3.07 27.19 17.08
N THR A 42 -2.37 28.20 16.55
CA THR A 42 -2.31 29.53 17.17
C THR A 42 -3.70 30.14 17.28
N TYR A 43 -4.53 30.07 16.24
CA TYR A 43 -5.90 30.58 16.28
C TYR A 43 -6.74 29.91 17.37
N ILE A 44 -6.72 28.58 17.44
CA ILE A 44 -7.44 27.82 18.47
C ILE A 44 -6.95 28.22 19.87
N TYR A 45 -5.64 28.33 20.06
CA TYR A 45 -5.07 28.78 21.33
C TYR A 45 -5.56 30.19 21.70
N LEU A 46 -5.45 31.15 20.79
CA LEU A 46 -5.84 32.54 21.03
C LEU A 46 -7.32 32.70 21.36
N VAL A 47 -8.19 31.89 20.77
CA VAL A 47 -9.65 32.01 20.96
C VAL A 47 -10.13 31.28 22.21
N PHE A 48 -9.63 30.06 22.46
CA PHE A 48 -10.20 29.18 23.48
C PHE A 48 -9.39 29.09 24.77
N PHE A 49 -8.07 29.31 24.73
CA PHE A 49 -7.19 29.07 25.89
C PHE A 49 -6.57 30.35 26.43
N LEU A 50 -6.16 31.27 25.54
CA LEU A 50 -5.49 32.50 25.95
C LEU A 50 -6.34 33.39 26.87
N PRO A 51 -7.65 33.64 26.62
CA PRO A 51 -8.42 34.55 27.46
C PRO A 51 -8.51 34.09 28.92
N GLU A 52 -8.79 32.81 29.12
CA GLU A 52 -8.86 32.21 30.46
C GLU A 52 -7.47 32.13 31.11
N GLY A 53 -6.46 31.73 30.35
CA GLY A 53 -5.08 31.64 30.85
C GLY A 53 -4.53 32.99 31.30
N VAL A 54 -4.77 34.05 30.52
CA VAL A 54 -4.40 35.42 30.89
C VAL A 54 -5.18 35.87 32.12
N GLY A 55 -6.49 35.60 32.18
CA GLY A 55 -7.32 35.93 33.35
C GLY A 55 -6.76 35.31 34.65
N ARG A 56 -6.50 34.00 34.65
CA ARG A 56 -5.91 33.30 35.81
C ARG A 56 -4.51 33.83 36.17
N MET A 57 -3.69 34.16 35.17
CA MET A 57 -2.37 34.74 35.40
C MET A 57 -2.49 36.14 36.03
N THR A 58 -3.40 36.97 35.53
CA THR A 58 -3.69 38.28 36.09
C THR A 58 -4.17 38.19 37.54
N GLU A 59 -5.09 37.28 37.85
CA GLU A 59 -5.54 37.02 39.23
C GLU A 59 -4.38 36.56 40.12
N THR A 60 -3.57 35.61 39.65
CA THR A 60 -2.40 35.11 40.41
C THR A 60 -1.42 36.23 40.73
N LEU A 61 -1.11 37.09 39.76
CA LEU A 61 -0.23 38.24 39.96
C LEU A 61 -0.87 39.29 40.86
N ARG A 62 -2.17 39.56 40.69
CA ARG A 62 -2.93 40.50 41.51
C ARG A 62 -2.90 40.09 42.98
N ASP A 63 -3.14 38.81 43.29
CA ASP A 63 -3.07 38.29 44.67
C ASP A 63 -1.69 38.55 45.31
N ILE A 64 -0.61 38.40 44.53
CA ILE A 64 0.75 38.61 45.02
C ILE A 64 0.99 40.10 45.31
N PHE A 65 0.48 41.00 44.46
CA PHE A 65 0.66 42.45 44.61
C PHE A 65 -0.27 43.08 45.65
N GLU A 66 -1.52 42.62 45.78
CA GLU A 66 -2.50 43.19 46.71
C GLU A 66 -2.34 42.66 48.14
N GLN A 67 -1.74 41.48 48.33
CA GLN A 67 -1.59 40.84 49.63
C GLN A 67 -0.13 40.45 49.93
N PRO A 68 0.83 41.40 49.86
CA PRO A 68 2.25 41.10 50.03
C PRO A 68 2.59 40.55 51.42
N ASP A 69 1.79 40.89 52.43
CA ASP A 69 1.90 40.45 53.82
C ASP A 69 1.55 38.96 54.01
N GLN A 70 0.77 38.37 53.10
CA GLN A 70 0.46 36.94 53.13
C GLN A 70 1.60 36.07 52.57
N TRP A 71 2.52 36.67 51.79
CA TRP A 71 3.67 35.99 51.22
C TRP A 71 4.92 36.28 52.06
N LYS A 72 5.12 35.53 53.15
CA LYS A 72 6.36 35.63 53.94
C LYS A 72 7.52 35.11 53.10
N ILE A 73 8.53 35.94 52.84
CA ILE A 73 9.74 35.55 52.11
C ILE A 73 10.90 35.55 53.11
N GLU A 74 10.84 34.65 54.09
CA GLU A 74 11.81 34.59 55.19
C GLU A 74 12.72 33.36 55.06
N THR A 75 12.22 32.27 54.47
CA THR A 75 12.94 31.01 54.34
C THR A 75 13.01 30.51 52.89
N GLY A 76 13.96 29.62 52.60
CA GLY A 76 14.08 28.98 51.27
C GLY A 76 12.80 28.25 50.80
N PRO A 77 12.10 27.49 51.66
CA PRO A 77 10.81 26.88 51.33
C PRO A 77 9.73 27.88 50.90
N ASP A 78 9.69 29.08 51.49
CA ASP A 78 8.67 30.07 51.15
C ASP A 78 8.86 30.59 49.72
N ILE A 79 10.11 30.87 49.34
CA ILE A 79 10.47 31.25 47.97
C ILE A 79 10.10 30.13 46.99
N LEU A 80 10.39 28.88 47.34
CA LEU A 80 10.04 27.72 46.51
C LEU A 80 8.52 27.62 46.30
N SER A 81 7.72 27.86 47.33
CA SER A 81 6.25 27.82 47.22
C SER A 81 5.71 28.86 46.24
N LEU A 82 6.26 30.07 46.24
CA LEU A 82 5.92 31.13 45.31
C LEU A 82 6.33 30.78 43.87
N PHE A 83 7.54 30.23 43.70
CA PHE A 83 8.02 29.73 42.41
C PHE A 83 7.13 28.62 41.86
N VAL A 84 6.69 27.68 42.70
CA VAL A 84 5.79 26.60 42.30
C VAL A 84 4.42 27.15 41.90
N ARG A 85 3.86 28.12 42.65
CA ARG A 85 2.58 28.76 42.29
C ARG A 85 2.66 29.48 40.94
N LEU A 86 3.67 30.32 40.74
CA LEU A 86 3.91 31.02 39.47
C LEU A 86 4.23 30.03 38.34
N GLY A 87 4.97 28.96 38.65
CA GLY A 87 5.29 27.88 37.73
C GLY A 87 4.04 27.17 37.23
N TRP A 88 3.09 26.84 38.11
CA TRP A 88 1.81 26.24 37.71
C TRP A 88 0.92 27.20 36.93
N ALA A 89 0.84 28.48 37.31
CA ALA A 89 0.10 29.48 36.55
C ALA A 89 0.67 29.65 35.13
N THR A 90 2.00 29.69 35.01
CA THR A 90 2.71 29.79 33.73
C THR A 90 2.52 28.51 32.91
N ALA A 91 2.64 27.35 33.54
CA ALA A 91 2.42 26.06 32.89
C ALA A 91 0.98 25.93 32.38
N ALA A 92 -0.02 26.35 33.16
CA ALA A 92 -1.42 26.35 32.74
C ALA A 92 -1.67 27.25 31.52
N LEU A 93 -0.93 28.36 31.40
CA LEU A 93 -1.01 29.25 30.23
C LEU A 93 -0.28 28.70 29.00
N VAL A 94 0.91 28.12 29.17
CA VAL A 94 1.82 27.73 28.08
C VAL A 94 1.59 26.29 27.62
N ALA A 95 1.28 25.36 28.51
CA ALA A 95 1.13 23.95 28.18
C ALA A 95 0.06 23.69 27.10
N PRO A 96 -1.13 24.33 27.11
CA PRO A 96 -2.10 24.16 26.04
C PRO A 96 -1.55 24.57 24.66
N ALA A 97 -0.76 25.65 24.58
CA ALA A 97 -0.12 26.07 23.34
C ALA A 97 0.89 25.03 22.84
N LEU A 98 1.75 24.52 23.74
CA LEU A 98 2.73 23.49 23.39
C LEU A 98 2.07 22.20 22.91
N ILE A 99 1.02 21.75 23.61
CA ILE A 99 0.25 20.56 23.23
C ILE A 99 -0.40 20.78 21.87
N LEU A 100 -1.03 21.94 21.63
CA LEU A 100 -1.64 22.27 20.34
C LEU A 100 -0.60 22.27 19.22
N PHE A 101 0.56 22.91 19.40
CA PHE A 101 1.62 22.91 18.38
C PHE A 101 2.16 21.51 18.11
N MET A 102 2.32 20.68 19.13
CA MET A 102 2.74 19.29 18.96
C MET A 102 1.69 18.48 18.19
N VAL A 103 0.42 18.57 18.61
CA VAL A 103 -0.70 17.84 18.00
C VAL A 103 -0.90 18.27 16.55
N PHE A 104 -0.98 19.56 16.26
CA PHE A 104 -1.17 20.07 14.90
C PHE A 104 0.07 19.85 14.03
N GLY A 105 1.28 19.96 14.59
CA GLY A 105 2.50 19.63 13.87
C GLY A 105 2.52 18.17 13.41
N ILE A 106 2.25 17.24 14.33
CA ILE A 106 2.17 15.80 14.03
C ILE A 106 1.00 15.51 13.08
N ALA A 107 -0.19 16.05 13.34
CA ALA A 107 -1.37 15.87 12.51
C ALA A 107 -1.13 16.38 11.07
N SER A 108 -0.45 17.51 10.90
CA SER A 108 -0.09 18.04 9.58
C SER A 108 0.80 17.09 8.78
N SER A 109 1.69 16.36 9.45
CA SER A 109 2.56 15.38 8.81
C SER A 109 1.79 14.11 8.46
N ILE A 110 1.03 13.56 9.41
CA ILE A 110 0.23 12.34 9.23
C ILE A 110 -0.85 12.52 8.16
N PHE A 111 -1.50 13.68 8.10
CA PHE A 111 -2.51 13.98 7.09
C PHE A 111 -1.94 14.01 5.66
N GLN A 112 -0.65 14.35 5.52
CA GLN A 112 0.03 14.33 4.22
C GLN A 112 0.44 12.92 3.83
N ASN A 113 1.12 12.21 4.74
CA ASN A 113 1.61 10.86 4.53
C ASN A 113 1.60 10.07 5.84
N LEU A 114 1.22 8.80 5.78
CA LEU A 114 1.32 7.91 6.93
C LEU A 114 2.80 7.72 7.33
N PRO A 115 3.11 7.64 8.64
CA PRO A 115 4.46 7.36 9.10
C PRO A 115 4.95 5.99 8.60
N THR A 116 6.05 5.99 7.85
CA THR A 116 6.72 4.76 7.35
C THR A 116 8.17 4.70 7.84
N PRO A 117 8.60 3.61 8.50
CA PRO A 117 9.97 3.49 8.97
C PRO A 117 10.95 3.24 7.81
N VAL A 118 11.74 4.25 7.46
CA VAL A 118 12.77 4.15 6.40
C VAL A 118 14.17 4.13 7.02
N LEU A 119 14.60 2.93 7.46
CA LEU A 119 15.87 2.74 8.18
C LEU A 119 17.10 3.20 7.38
N GLU A 120 17.05 3.14 6.05
CA GLU A 120 18.14 3.60 5.18
C GLU A 120 18.41 5.10 5.29
N ARG A 121 17.39 5.91 5.61
CA ARG A 121 17.54 7.36 5.73
C ARG A 121 18.21 7.80 7.03
N ILE A 122 18.20 6.95 8.06
CA ILE A 122 18.78 7.21 9.38
C ILE A 122 20.29 6.88 9.40
N ARG A 123 20.76 6.06 8.46
CA ARG A 123 22.18 5.69 8.38
C ARG A 123 23.04 6.91 8.03
N PRO A 124 24.19 7.12 8.72
CA PRO A 124 25.10 8.20 8.37
C PRO A 124 25.67 7.97 6.97
N GLN A 125 25.47 8.94 6.08
CA GLN A 125 25.97 8.92 4.70
C GLN A 125 26.91 10.12 4.52
N ALA A 126 28.21 9.86 4.33
CA ALA A 126 29.22 10.92 4.15
C ALA A 126 28.91 11.84 2.95
N SER A 127 28.22 11.32 1.94
CA SER A 127 27.75 12.07 0.77
C SER A 127 26.76 13.19 1.09
N ARG A 128 26.06 13.13 2.23
CA ARG A 128 25.08 14.15 2.67
C ARG A 128 25.70 15.32 3.43
N ILE A 129 26.97 15.22 3.83
CA ILE A 129 27.64 16.20 4.72
C ILE A 129 28.55 17.16 3.92
N SER A 130 28.68 16.99 2.60
CA SER A 130 29.56 17.84 1.77
C SER A 130 29.04 19.28 1.65
N PRO A 131 29.78 20.31 2.14
CA PRO A 131 29.37 21.70 2.01
C PRO A 131 29.31 22.17 0.56
N VAL A 132 30.26 21.72 -0.28
CA VAL A 132 30.33 22.08 -1.71
C VAL A 132 29.08 21.64 -2.46
N LYS A 133 28.65 20.39 -2.27
CA LYS A 133 27.40 19.88 -2.87
C LYS A 133 26.16 20.60 -2.33
N GLY A 134 26.20 21.07 -1.09
CA GLY A 134 25.16 21.90 -0.50
C GLY A 134 25.01 23.24 -1.24
N TRP A 135 26.12 23.93 -1.50
CA TRP A 135 26.15 25.18 -2.27
C TRP A 135 25.66 24.99 -3.71
N GLU A 136 26.14 23.97 -4.39
CA GLU A 136 25.70 23.65 -5.76
C GLU A 136 24.19 23.39 -5.81
N ARG A 137 23.63 22.67 -4.82
CA ARG A 137 22.19 22.43 -4.73
C ARG A 137 21.40 23.72 -4.47
N LEU A 138 21.87 24.60 -3.58
CA LEU A 138 21.20 25.86 -3.23
C LEU A 138 21.15 26.84 -4.41
N PHE A 139 22.26 26.97 -5.15
CA PHE A 139 22.38 27.88 -6.31
C PHE A 139 22.11 27.19 -7.65
N SER A 140 21.52 25.99 -7.63
CA SER A 140 21.07 25.30 -8.83
C SER A 140 19.78 25.93 -9.38
N LEU A 141 19.49 25.71 -10.66
CA LEU A 141 18.25 26.16 -11.29
C LEU A 141 16.99 25.67 -10.53
N PRO A 142 16.88 24.39 -10.09
CA PRO A 142 15.81 23.95 -9.21
C PRO A 142 15.73 24.73 -7.89
N GLY A 143 16.87 25.01 -7.26
CA GLY A 143 16.95 25.77 -6.02
C GLY A 143 16.42 27.20 -6.17
N LEU A 144 16.80 27.90 -7.25
CA LEU A 144 16.30 29.24 -7.56
C LEU A 144 14.78 29.23 -7.85
N ILE A 145 14.26 28.19 -8.51
CA ILE A 145 12.83 28.04 -8.76
C ILE A 145 12.06 27.83 -7.44
N GLU A 146 12.57 27.00 -6.53
CA GLU A 146 11.97 26.83 -5.20
C GLU A 146 12.01 28.11 -4.35
N PHE A 147 13.13 28.85 -4.42
CA PHE A 147 13.26 30.15 -3.77
C PHE A 147 12.21 31.14 -4.32
N GLY A 148 12.10 31.26 -5.64
CA GLY A 148 11.12 32.13 -6.29
C GLY A 148 9.68 31.80 -5.87
N LYS A 149 9.32 30.51 -5.84
CA LYS A 149 8.00 30.07 -5.34
C LYS A 149 7.78 30.47 -3.88
N SER A 150 8.78 30.27 -3.01
CA SER A 150 8.68 30.60 -1.60
C SER A 150 8.55 32.12 -1.37
N LEU A 151 9.36 32.91 -2.08
CA LEU A 151 9.30 34.37 -2.05
C LEU A 151 7.93 34.88 -2.54
N PHE A 152 7.40 34.32 -3.63
CA PHE A 152 6.08 34.67 -4.14
C PHE A 152 5.00 34.45 -3.08
N LYS A 153 4.99 33.30 -2.39
CA LYS A 153 4.02 33.01 -1.32
C LYS A 153 4.12 34.02 -0.17
N VAL A 154 5.34 34.35 0.26
CA VAL A 154 5.58 35.36 1.32
C VAL A 154 5.07 36.73 0.89
N VAL A 155 5.33 37.14 -0.35
CA VAL A 155 4.83 38.41 -0.89
C VAL A 155 3.31 38.43 -0.94
N VAL A 156 2.67 37.36 -1.41
CA VAL A 156 1.19 37.25 -1.46
C VAL A 156 0.58 37.42 -0.07
N VAL A 157 1.08 36.66 0.93
CA VAL A 157 0.58 36.77 2.31
C VAL A 157 0.88 38.16 2.89
N GLY A 158 2.07 38.71 2.63
CA GLY A 158 2.48 40.03 3.08
C GLY A 158 1.62 41.16 2.52
N VAL A 159 1.25 41.10 1.24
CA VAL A 159 0.36 42.07 0.60
C VAL A 159 -1.05 42.00 1.19
N ILE A 160 -1.59 40.79 1.39
CA ILE A 160 -2.90 40.61 2.05
C ILE A 160 -2.88 41.22 3.45
N LEU A 161 -1.83 40.91 4.23
CA LEU A 161 -1.67 41.44 5.57
C LEU A 161 -1.52 42.97 5.58
N PHE A 162 -0.76 43.53 4.64
CA PHE A 162 -0.60 44.98 4.48
C PHE A 162 -1.93 45.69 4.28
N PHE A 163 -2.79 45.19 3.38
CA PHE A 163 -4.10 45.81 3.15
C PHE A 163 -5.03 45.71 4.38
N VAL A 164 -4.98 44.59 5.11
CA VAL A 164 -5.77 44.43 6.34
C VAL A 164 -5.27 45.34 7.45
N LEU A 165 -3.95 45.39 7.68
CA LEU A 165 -3.38 46.30 8.68
C LEU A 165 -3.59 47.77 8.32
N ARG A 166 -3.54 48.12 7.02
CA ARG A 166 -3.87 49.46 6.55
C ARG A 166 -5.31 49.86 6.92
N SER A 167 -6.26 48.92 6.86
CA SER A 167 -7.64 49.18 7.30
C SER A 167 -7.75 49.45 8.81
N GLU A 168 -6.84 48.89 9.62
CA GLU A 168 -6.79 49.07 11.07
C GLU A 168 -5.95 50.28 11.52
N TYR A 169 -5.23 50.92 10.59
CA TYR A 169 -4.31 52.01 10.92
C TYR A 169 -5.00 53.17 11.64
N PHE A 170 -6.13 53.64 11.10
CA PHE A 170 -6.90 54.73 11.74
C PHE A 170 -7.52 54.30 13.08
N SER A 171 -8.04 53.07 13.16
CA SER A 171 -8.54 52.47 14.41
C SER A 171 -7.47 52.42 15.51
N SER A 172 -6.21 52.21 15.12
CA SER A 172 -5.06 52.17 16.03
C SER A 172 -4.67 53.57 16.55
N ILE A 173 -4.83 54.61 15.72
CA ILE A 173 -4.66 56.01 16.15
C ILE A 173 -5.76 56.40 17.14
N ASP A 174 -7.02 56.04 16.86
CA ASP A 174 -8.14 56.32 17.77
C ASP A 174 -7.99 55.60 19.12
N ALA A 175 -7.33 54.44 19.14
CA ALA A 175 -7.02 53.72 20.37
C ALA A 175 -6.09 54.50 21.31
N MET A 176 -5.25 55.41 20.80
CA MET A 176 -4.38 56.25 21.64
C MET A 176 -5.15 57.25 22.51
N PHE A 177 -6.37 57.59 22.10
CA PHE A 177 -7.25 58.53 22.80
C PHE A 177 -8.42 57.83 23.50
N SER A 178 -8.42 56.49 23.51
CA SER A 178 -9.47 55.68 24.11
C SER A 178 -9.19 55.38 25.58
N ASP A 179 -10.25 55.07 26.35
CA ASP A 179 -10.11 54.62 27.74
C ASP A 179 -9.20 53.38 27.83
N PRO A 180 -8.19 53.36 28.73
CA PRO A 180 -7.31 52.22 28.95
C PRO A 180 -8.03 50.87 29.09
N GLN A 181 -9.23 50.84 29.66
CA GLN A 181 -10.00 49.60 29.81
C GLN A 181 -10.45 48.99 28.47
N THR A 182 -10.62 49.82 27.45
CA THR A 182 -11.07 49.37 26.11
C THR A 182 -9.92 48.89 25.22
N ILE A 183 -8.67 49.21 25.57
CA ILE A 183 -7.48 48.91 24.76
C ILE A 183 -7.30 47.40 24.60
N LEU A 184 -7.45 46.60 25.66
CA LEU A 184 -7.31 45.14 25.61
C LEU A 184 -8.37 44.49 24.70
N VAL A 185 -9.61 44.97 24.75
CA VAL A 185 -10.70 44.47 23.90
C VAL A 185 -10.41 44.80 22.42
N ARG A 186 -9.90 46.00 22.13
CA ARG A 186 -9.52 46.40 20.76
C ARG A 186 -8.34 45.58 20.24
N ILE A 187 -7.29 45.38 21.04
CA ILE A 187 -6.12 44.57 20.67
C ILE A 187 -6.54 43.13 20.37
N THR A 188 -7.36 42.52 21.22
CA THR A 188 -7.81 41.13 21.01
C THR A 188 -8.69 41.01 19.76
N ALA A 189 -9.55 41.99 19.47
CA ALA A 189 -10.34 42.04 18.24
C ALA A 189 -9.44 42.19 16.99
N ALA A 190 -8.46 43.09 17.03
CA ALA A 190 -7.51 43.27 15.93
C ALA A 190 -6.65 42.02 15.69
N MET A 191 -6.13 41.41 16.76
CA MET A 191 -5.39 40.14 16.69
C MET A 191 -6.25 39.03 16.07
N ARG A 192 -7.51 38.91 16.48
CA ARG A 192 -8.45 37.93 15.91
C ARG A 192 -8.68 38.17 14.42
N LYS A 193 -8.86 39.42 13.99
CA LYS A 193 -9.01 39.78 12.57
C LYS A 193 -7.76 39.40 11.76
N ILE A 194 -6.57 39.78 12.25
CA ILE A 194 -5.29 39.49 11.60
C ILE A 194 -5.10 37.98 11.43
N ILE A 195 -5.31 37.20 12.49
CA ILE A 195 -5.08 35.76 12.43
C ILE A 195 -6.09 35.04 11.53
N ILE A 196 -7.36 35.47 11.50
CA ILE A 196 -8.36 34.89 10.59
C ILE A 196 -7.96 35.14 9.13
N VAL A 197 -7.52 36.36 8.83
CA VAL A 197 -7.03 36.71 7.49
C VAL A 197 -5.80 35.87 7.13
N MET A 198 -4.83 35.75 8.05
CA MET A 198 -3.66 34.90 7.84
C MET A 198 -4.05 33.44 7.62
N LEU A 199 -5.02 32.93 8.38
CA LEU A 199 -5.50 31.56 8.26
C LEU A 199 -6.13 31.31 6.88
N ILE A 200 -6.95 32.24 6.38
CA ILE A 200 -7.54 32.14 5.04
C ILE A 200 -6.46 32.23 3.95
N ALA A 201 -5.56 33.21 4.06
CA ALA A 201 -4.48 33.40 3.09
C ALA A 201 -3.56 32.18 3.01
N THR A 202 -3.14 31.65 4.17
CA THR A 202 -2.29 30.46 4.23
C THR A 202 -3.03 29.18 3.88
N ALA A 203 -4.34 29.08 4.12
CA ALA A 203 -5.15 27.96 3.63
C ALA A 203 -5.14 27.89 2.11
N ILE A 204 -5.36 29.03 1.42
CA ILE A 204 -5.36 29.09 -0.05
C ILE A 204 -3.98 28.67 -0.60
N VAL A 205 -2.91 29.22 -0.03
CA VAL A 205 -1.53 28.88 -0.42
C VAL A 205 -1.23 27.41 -0.16
N ALA A 206 -1.64 26.88 0.99
CA ALA A 206 -1.42 25.48 1.36
C ALA A 206 -2.16 24.51 0.43
N ILE A 207 -3.42 24.80 0.08
CA ILE A 207 -4.19 23.99 -0.86
C ILE A 207 -3.47 23.94 -2.22
N ALA A 208 -3.11 25.10 -2.76
CA ALA A 208 -2.39 25.18 -4.04
C ALA A 208 -1.05 24.42 -3.99
N ASP A 209 -0.29 24.56 -2.91
CA ASP A 209 1.00 23.89 -2.73
C ASP A 209 0.87 22.37 -2.58
N VAL A 210 -0.16 21.87 -1.89
CA VAL A 210 -0.44 20.43 -1.78
C VAL A 210 -0.76 19.83 -3.15
N PHE A 211 -1.62 20.49 -3.94
CA PHE A 211 -1.93 20.04 -5.30
C PHE A 211 -0.69 20.04 -6.18
N TRP A 212 0.08 21.13 -6.17
CA TRP A 212 1.33 21.24 -6.92
C TRP A 212 2.33 20.15 -6.52
N THR A 213 2.55 19.96 -5.22
CA THR A 213 3.53 19.00 -4.69
C THR A 213 3.16 17.57 -5.06
N ARG A 214 1.88 17.19 -4.92
CA ARG A 214 1.42 15.86 -5.36
C ARG A 214 1.51 15.67 -6.86
N HIS A 215 1.12 16.67 -7.65
CA HIS A 215 1.22 16.61 -9.10
C HIS A 215 2.67 16.50 -9.59
N HIS A 216 3.56 17.27 -8.97
CA HIS A 216 5.00 17.23 -9.28
C HIS A 216 5.59 15.87 -8.94
N TRP A 217 5.35 15.35 -7.73
CA TRP A 217 5.79 14.01 -7.32
C TRP A 217 5.26 12.90 -8.24
N PHE A 218 3.96 12.96 -8.61
CA PHE A 218 3.38 12.01 -9.56
C PHE A 218 4.03 12.09 -10.94
N THR A 219 4.39 13.30 -11.37
CA THR A 219 5.07 13.54 -12.65
C THR A 219 6.50 13.00 -12.64
N GLU A 220 7.23 13.15 -11.53
CA GLU A 220 8.56 12.56 -11.36
C GLU A 220 8.55 11.02 -11.38
N LEU A 221 7.44 10.42 -10.95
CA LEU A 221 7.26 8.97 -10.96
C LEU A 221 6.74 8.41 -12.29
N LYS A 222 6.43 9.24 -13.29
CA LYS A 222 6.02 8.77 -14.62
C LYS A 222 7.02 7.79 -15.19
N MET A 223 6.48 6.82 -15.93
CA MET A 223 7.22 5.67 -16.42
C MET A 223 7.23 5.67 -17.95
N THR A 224 8.22 5.01 -18.52
CA THR A 224 8.18 4.71 -19.95
C THR A 224 7.31 3.48 -20.20
N ARG A 225 6.77 3.32 -21.42
CA ARG A 225 6.05 2.11 -21.82
C ARG A 225 6.86 0.83 -21.59
N HIS A 226 8.17 0.91 -21.78
CA HIS A 226 9.07 -0.21 -21.58
C HIS A 226 9.15 -0.59 -20.08
N GLU A 227 9.29 0.39 -19.20
CA GLU A 227 9.32 0.16 -17.74
C GLU A 227 8.02 -0.49 -17.23
N VAL A 228 6.86 0.01 -17.67
CA VAL A 228 5.54 -0.55 -17.29
C VAL A 228 5.42 -2.01 -17.76
N LYS A 229 5.90 -2.31 -18.98
CA LYS A 229 5.89 -3.67 -19.51
C LYS A 229 6.78 -4.61 -18.72
N GLU A 230 7.99 -4.19 -18.38
CA GLU A 230 8.94 -4.96 -17.56
C GLU A 230 8.40 -5.20 -16.15
N GLU A 231 7.78 -4.19 -15.53
CA GLU A 231 7.19 -4.34 -14.21
C GLU A 231 6.01 -5.32 -14.21
N ASN A 232 5.15 -5.26 -15.22
CA ASN A 232 4.08 -6.24 -15.41
C ASN A 232 4.63 -7.67 -15.60
N LYS A 233 5.73 -7.84 -16.35
CA LYS A 233 6.40 -9.14 -16.48
C LYS A 233 6.96 -9.62 -15.14
N GLN A 234 7.54 -8.75 -14.32
CA GLN A 234 8.06 -9.13 -13.00
C GLN A 234 6.92 -9.55 -12.05
N ALA A 235 5.79 -8.83 -12.07
CA ALA A 235 4.66 -9.10 -11.19
C ALA A 235 3.89 -10.37 -11.60
N GLN A 236 3.62 -10.54 -12.90
CA GLN A 236 2.78 -11.62 -13.41
C GLN A 236 3.59 -12.81 -13.97
N GLY A 237 4.91 -12.70 -14.06
CA GLY A 237 5.75 -13.65 -14.78
C GLY A 237 5.60 -13.51 -16.30
N ASP A 238 6.60 -13.97 -17.05
CA ASP A 238 6.54 -13.95 -18.52
C ASP A 238 5.43 -14.89 -19.03
N PRO A 239 4.46 -14.40 -19.83
CA PRO A 239 3.44 -15.23 -20.45
C PRO A 239 3.99 -16.45 -21.20
N VAL A 240 5.15 -16.31 -21.85
CA VAL A 240 5.83 -17.39 -22.58
C VAL A 240 6.30 -18.47 -21.60
N VAL A 241 6.85 -18.07 -20.45
CA VAL A 241 7.30 -19.00 -19.41
C VAL A 241 6.12 -19.71 -18.77
N LYS A 242 5.03 -19.00 -18.45
CA LYS A 242 3.78 -19.61 -17.97
C LYS A 242 3.17 -20.59 -18.97
N GLY A 243 3.18 -20.25 -20.26
CA GLY A 243 2.75 -21.13 -21.34
C GLY A 243 3.57 -22.42 -21.40
N ARG A 244 4.90 -22.29 -21.35
CA ARG A 244 5.83 -23.43 -21.33
C ARG A 244 5.69 -24.29 -20.08
N GLN A 245 5.43 -23.69 -18.92
CA GLN A 245 5.18 -24.43 -17.69
C GLN A 245 3.91 -25.29 -17.81
N ARG A 246 2.82 -24.73 -18.37
CA ARG A 246 1.57 -25.47 -18.60
C ARG A 246 1.75 -26.62 -19.59
N SER A 247 2.53 -26.44 -20.66
CA SER A 247 2.78 -27.54 -21.62
C SER A 247 3.57 -28.68 -20.96
N LEU A 248 4.65 -28.35 -20.23
CA LEU A 248 5.44 -29.34 -19.49
C LEU A 248 4.63 -30.11 -18.44
N MET A 249 3.70 -29.43 -17.75
CA MET A 249 2.79 -30.08 -16.81
C MET A 249 1.88 -31.10 -17.50
N ARG A 250 1.30 -30.75 -18.66
CA ARG A 250 0.46 -31.68 -19.45
C ARG A 250 1.26 -32.88 -19.97
N ASP A 251 2.49 -32.65 -20.43
CA ASP A 251 3.35 -33.73 -20.93
C ASP A 251 3.75 -34.70 -19.82
N ARG A 252 4.07 -34.19 -18.63
CA ARG A 252 4.35 -35.04 -17.46
C ARG A 252 3.12 -35.85 -17.02
N ALA A 253 1.94 -35.23 -17.00
CA ALA A 253 0.70 -35.93 -16.69
C ALA A 253 0.42 -37.05 -17.71
N ARG A 254 0.59 -36.78 -19.01
CA ARG A 254 0.44 -37.79 -20.07
C ARG A 254 1.44 -38.93 -19.91
N ARG A 255 2.71 -38.65 -19.59
CA ARG A 255 3.73 -39.70 -19.38
C ARG A 255 3.40 -40.58 -18.19
N ARG A 256 2.92 -40.02 -17.07
CA ARG A 256 2.46 -40.80 -15.91
C ARG A 256 1.29 -41.70 -16.27
N MET A 257 0.25 -41.14 -16.88
CA MET A 257 -0.92 -41.89 -17.36
C MET A 257 -0.53 -43.06 -18.27
N ILE A 258 0.39 -42.84 -19.22
CA ILE A 258 0.88 -43.91 -20.11
C ILE A 258 1.67 -44.98 -19.34
N ALA A 259 2.47 -44.59 -18.35
CA ALA A 259 3.21 -45.54 -17.51
C ALA A 259 2.28 -46.38 -16.62
N ASP A 260 1.14 -45.85 -16.18
CA ASP A 260 0.19 -46.61 -15.36
C ASP A 260 -0.53 -47.74 -16.13
N VAL A 261 -0.47 -47.73 -17.47
CA VAL A 261 -1.05 -48.79 -18.33
C VAL A 261 -0.48 -50.17 -17.98
N HIS A 262 0.79 -50.27 -17.55
CA HIS A 262 1.42 -51.54 -17.15
C HIS A 262 0.66 -52.28 -16.04
N ARG A 263 -0.14 -51.56 -15.25
CA ARG A 263 -0.92 -52.12 -14.12
C ARG A 263 -2.36 -52.45 -14.50
N ALA A 264 -2.76 -52.25 -15.77
CA ALA A 264 -4.11 -52.49 -16.22
C ALA A 264 -4.42 -54.00 -16.24
N THR A 265 -5.66 -54.33 -15.88
CA THR A 265 -6.21 -55.69 -15.94
C THR A 265 -6.71 -56.01 -17.34
N LEU A 266 -7.25 -55.01 -18.04
CA LEU A 266 -7.69 -55.12 -19.42
C LEU A 266 -7.70 -53.75 -20.12
N VAL A 267 -7.67 -53.77 -21.45
CA VAL A 267 -7.85 -52.57 -22.28
C VAL A 267 -9.04 -52.75 -23.21
N ILE A 268 -9.88 -51.71 -23.32
CA ILE A 268 -10.99 -51.65 -24.28
C ILE A 268 -10.61 -50.67 -25.39
N ALA A 269 -10.64 -51.13 -26.63
CA ALA A 269 -10.18 -50.35 -27.78
C ALA A 269 -11.24 -50.19 -28.87
N ASN A 270 -11.26 -49.00 -29.48
CA ASN A 270 -11.77 -48.76 -30.82
C ASN A 270 -10.54 -48.68 -31.74
N PRO A 271 -10.37 -49.60 -32.71
CA PRO A 271 -9.08 -49.96 -33.31
C PRO A 271 -8.07 -48.83 -33.54
N THR A 272 -8.47 -47.72 -34.15
CA THR A 272 -7.55 -46.61 -34.48
C THR A 272 -7.81 -45.32 -33.70
N HIS A 273 -8.86 -45.28 -32.88
CA HIS A 273 -9.39 -44.00 -32.38
C HIS A 273 -9.42 -43.85 -30.87
N TYR A 274 -9.75 -44.89 -30.10
CA TYR A 274 -9.88 -44.76 -28.65
C TYR A 274 -9.34 -45.98 -27.93
N ALA A 275 -8.67 -45.78 -26.80
CA ALA A 275 -8.31 -46.87 -25.89
C ALA A 275 -8.55 -46.42 -24.45
N VAL A 276 -9.10 -47.32 -23.64
CA VAL A 276 -9.33 -47.13 -22.20
C VAL A 276 -8.75 -48.33 -21.46
N ALA A 277 -7.76 -48.08 -20.61
CA ALA A 277 -7.11 -49.07 -19.78
C ALA A 277 -7.76 -49.09 -18.39
N LEU A 278 -8.20 -50.26 -17.95
CA LEU A 278 -8.93 -50.46 -16.71
C LEU A 278 -8.15 -51.36 -15.77
N ARG A 279 -8.14 -51.03 -14.49
CA ARG A 279 -7.63 -51.89 -13.42
C ARG A 279 -8.76 -52.31 -12.51
N TYR A 280 -8.81 -53.60 -12.26
CA TYR A 280 -9.69 -54.22 -11.30
C TYR A 280 -8.87 -55.11 -10.37
N ALA A 281 -8.97 -54.85 -9.07
CA ALA A 281 -8.38 -55.65 -8.02
C ALA A 281 -9.44 -55.85 -6.94
N ARG A 282 -9.81 -57.12 -6.71
CA ARG A 282 -10.91 -57.51 -5.79
C ARG A 282 -10.73 -57.01 -4.36
N GLU A 283 -9.48 -56.77 -3.96
CA GLU A 283 -9.10 -56.33 -2.61
C GLU A 283 -8.93 -54.82 -2.50
N GLU A 284 -8.93 -54.07 -3.62
CA GLU A 284 -8.55 -52.66 -3.67
C GLU A 284 -9.74 -51.72 -3.93
N ASN A 285 -10.68 -52.09 -4.81
CA ASN A 285 -11.82 -51.22 -5.17
C ASN A 285 -13.08 -52.03 -5.49
N ASP A 286 -14.24 -51.51 -5.10
CA ASP A 286 -15.57 -52.10 -5.38
C ASP A 286 -15.92 -52.12 -6.88
N ALA A 287 -15.31 -51.23 -7.67
CA ALA A 287 -15.47 -51.18 -9.11
C ALA A 287 -14.16 -50.82 -9.85
N PRO A 288 -14.03 -51.19 -11.13
CA PRO A 288 -12.82 -50.92 -11.91
C PRO A 288 -12.49 -49.43 -12.04
N VAL A 289 -11.20 -49.10 -12.00
CA VAL A 289 -10.68 -47.73 -12.13
C VAL A 289 -10.02 -47.55 -13.50
N VAL A 290 -10.24 -46.39 -14.13
CA VAL A 290 -9.57 -46.02 -15.38
C VAL A 290 -8.16 -45.54 -15.10
N LEU A 291 -7.14 -46.30 -15.51
CA LEU A 291 -5.74 -45.91 -15.36
C LEU A 291 -5.23 -45.02 -16.49
N ALA A 292 -5.74 -45.24 -17.69
CA ALA A 292 -5.37 -44.45 -18.85
C ALA A 292 -6.52 -44.39 -19.84
N LYS A 293 -6.67 -43.25 -20.51
CA LYS A 293 -7.49 -43.15 -21.72
C LYS A 293 -6.81 -42.28 -22.75
N GLY A 294 -6.97 -42.62 -24.02
CA GLY A 294 -6.30 -41.93 -25.11
C GLY A 294 -7.13 -41.92 -26.38
N GLN A 295 -6.86 -40.93 -27.23
CA GLN A 295 -7.36 -40.87 -28.59
C GLN A 295 -6.19 -40.98 -29.58
N ASP A 296 -6.44 -41.56 -30.75
CA ASP A 296 -5.52 -41.67 -31.89
C ASP A 296 -4.12 -42.15 -31.47
N LEU A 297 -3.07 -41.33 -31.58
CA LEU A 297 -1.70 -41.72 -31.24
C LEU A 297 -1.54 -42.20 -29.78
N ILE A 298 -2.28 -41.60 -28.84
CA ILE A 298 -2.23 -42.04 -27.44
C ILE A 298 -2.95 -43.39 -27.28
N ALA A 299 -4.05 -43.59 -28.02
CA ALA A 299 -4.76 -44.87 -28.01
C ALA A 299 -3.87 -46.00 -28.56
N LEU A 300 -3.17 -45.76 -29.66
CA LEU A 300 -2.18 -46.69 -30.23
C LEU A 300 -1.08 -47.01 -29.22
N LYS A 301 -0.57 -46.00 -28.49
CA LYS A 301 0.49 -46.23 -27.49
C LYS A 301 0.00 -47.05 -26.28
N ILE A 302 -1.23 -46.81 -25.82
CA ILE A 302 -1.85 -47.60 -24.73
C ILE A 302 -1.97 -49.06 -25.16
N ARG A 303 -2.41 -49.33 -26.40
CA ARG A 303 -2.49 -50.68 -26.96
C ARG A 303 -1.13 -51.36 -27.07
N GLU A 304 -0.15 -50.66 -27.62
CA GLU A 304 1.22 -51.17 -27.77
C GLU A 304 1.81 -51.59 -26.42
N ILE A 305 1.61 -50.79 -25.37
CA ILE A 305 2.05 -51.13 -24.01
C ILE A 305 1.25 -52.31 -23.46
N ALA A 306 -0.07 -52.35 -23.67
CA ALA A 306 -0.88 -53.47 -23.23
C ALA A 306 -0.42 -54.80 -23.86
N GLU A 307 -0.19 -54.82 -25.17
CA GLU A 307 0.32 -55.96 -25.91
C GLU A 307 1.71 -56.39 -25.41
N GLN A 308 2.63 -55.45 -25.19
CA GLN A 308 3.97 -55.72 -24.65
C GLN A 308 3.95 -56.33 -23.24
N ASN A 309 2.90 -56.08 -22.45
CA ASN A 309 2.78 -56.57 -21.07
C ASN A 309 1.82 -57.75 -20.95
N GLY A 310 1.32 -58.29 -22.06
CA GLY A 310 0.38 -59.41 -22.06
C GLY A 310 -1.00 -59.05 -21.47
N ILE A 311 -1.36 -57.76 -21.46
CA ILE A 311 -2.66 -57.29 -20.97
C ILE A 311 -3.68 -57.48 -22.11
N PRO A 312 -4.81 -58.17 -21.86
CA PRO A 312 -5.79 -58.47 -22.90
C PRO A 312 -6.46 -57.19 -23.42
N VAL A 313 -6.48 -57.05 -24.75
CA VAL A 313 -7.13 -55.95 -25.46
C VAL A 313 -8.42 -56.46 -26.09
N PHE A 314 -9.55 -55.85 -25.71
CA PHE A 314 -10.87 -56.16 -26.24
C PHE A 314 -11.32 -55.07 -27.20
N GLU A 315 -11.70 -55.46 -28.41
CA GLU A 315 -12.22 -54.54 -29.40
C GLU A 315 -13.74 -54.38 -29.24
N ASP A 316 -14.15 -53.24 -28.67
CA ASP A 316 -15.55 -52.83 -28.54
C ASP A 316 -15.64 -51.32 -28.82
N PRO A 317 -15.81 -50.93 -30.10
CA PRO A 317 -15.82 -49.52 -30.48
C PRO A 317 -16.92 -48.68 -29.81
N PRO A 318 -18.19 -49.16 -29.67
CA PRO A 318 -19.21 -48.46 -28.90
C PRO A 318 -18.85 -48.21 -27.44
N LEU A 319 -18.31 -49.21 -26.74
CA LEU A 319 -17.95 -49.11 -25.33
C LEU A 319 -16.73 -48.20 -25.12
N ALA A 320 -15.69 -48.36 -25.94
CA ALA A 320 -14.48 -47.54 -25.87
C ALA A 320 -14.77 -46.04 -26.08
N ARG A 321 -15.63 -45.69 -27.06
CA ARG A 321 -16.07 -44.31 -27.31
C ARG A 321 -16.83 -43.73 -26.12
N SER A 322 -17.78 -44.49 -25.59
CA SER A 322 -18.64 -44.04 -24.50
C SER A 322 -17.84 -43.84 -23.21
N MET A 323 -16.93 -44.77 -22.90
CA MET A 323 -16.07 -44.67 -21.72
C MET A 323 -15.05 -43.53 -21.85
N PHE A 324 -14.48 -43.31 -23.04
CA PHE A 324 -13.55 -42.20 -23.26
C PHE A 324 -14.22 -40.84 -23.00
N ALA A 325 -15.48 -40.68 -23.44
CA ALA A 325 -16.23 -39.45 -23.28
C ALA A 325 -16.70 -39.21 -21.83
N GLN A 326 -17.12 -40.26 -21.12
CA GLN A 326 -17.84 -40.13 -19.85
C GLN A 326 -17.00 -40.36 -18.59
N VAL A 327 -15.82 -40.98 -18.70
CA VAL A 327 -15.03 -41.38 -17.52
C VAL A 327 -13.65 -40.73 -17.54
N SER A 328 -13.25 -40.08 -16.45
CA SER A 328 -11.93 -39.47 -16.30
C SER A 328 -10.88 -40.50 -15.87
N VAL A 329 -9.61 -40.20 -16.13
CA VAL A 329 -8.47 -40.98 -15.60
C VAL A 329 -8.48 -40.90 -14.07
N ASP A 330 -8.03 -41.95 -13.40
CA ASP A 330 -8.02 -42.14 -11.94
C ASP A 330 -9.42 -42.14 -11.30
N SER A 331 -10.47 -42.34 -12.10
CA SER A 331 -11.86 -42.40 -11.62
C SER A 331 -12.44 -43.81 -11.77
N VAL A 332 -13.32 -44.17 -10.85
CA VAL A 332 -14.11 -45.41 -10.91
C VAL A 332 -15.11 -45.32 -12.06
N ILE A 333 -15.34 -46.43 -12.76
CA ILE A 333 -16.33 -46.45 -13.85
C ILE A 333 -17.77 -46.22 -13.32
N PRO A 334 -18.62 -45.49 -14.04
CA PRO A 334 -20.05 -45.37 -13.72
C PRO A 334 -20.81 -46.69 -13.80
N SER A 335 -21.93 -46.79 -13.07
CA SER A 335 -22.80 -47.98 -13.01
C SER A 335 -23.31 -48.45 -14.36
N VAL A 336 -23.49 -47.53 -15.32
CA VAL A 336 -23.90 -47.81 -16.70
C VAL A 336 -22.95 -48.79 -17.40
N PHE A 337 -21.65 -48.75 -17.06
CA PHE A 337 -20.63 -49.62 -17.67
C PHE A 337 -20.38 -50.92 -16.90
N TYR A 338 -20.94 -51.09 -15.70
CA TYR A 338 -20.64 -52.25 -14.84
C TYR A 338 -20.91 -53.57 -15.53
N LYS A 339 -22.07 -53.73 -16.18
CA LYS A 339 -22.43 -54.99 -16.82
C LYS A 339 -21.46 -55.37 -17.94
N ALA A 340 -21.16 -54.42 -18.82
CA ALA A 340 -20.28 -54.65 -19.97
C ALA A 340 -18.83 -54.91 -19.53
N VAL A 341 -18.32 -54.13 -18.57
CA VAL A 341 -16.96 -54.30 -18.06
C VAL A 341 -16.82 -55.58 -17.22
N ALA A 342 -17.83 -55.95 -16.41
CA ALA A 342 -17.81 -57.17 -15.62
C ALA A 342 -17.75 -58.44 -16.50
N GLU A 343 -18.44 -58.44 -17.65
CA GLU A 343 -18.36 -59.54 -18.62
C GLU A 343 -16.93 -59.70 -19.17
N LEU A 344 -16.28 -58.60 -19.54
CA LEU A 344 -14.90 -58.62 -20.01
C LEU A 344 -13.92 -59.08 -18.92
N ILE A 345 -14.07 -58.56 -17.70
CA ILE A 345 -13.27 -59.00 -16.55
C ILE A 345 -13.44 -60.49 -16.30
N HIS A 346 -14.67 -61.01 -16.32
CA HIS A 346 -14.94 -62.43 -16.15
C HIS A 346 -14.22 -63.28 -17.19
N ARG A 347 -14.18 -62.84 -18.46
CA ARG A 347 -13.42 -63.52 -19.53
C ARG A 347 -11.92 -63.56 -19.25
N VAL A 348 -11.34 -62.47 -18.74
CA VAL A 348 -9.92 -62.42 -18.35
C VAL A 348 -9.61 -63.44 -17.25
N TYR A 349 -10.35 -63.42 -16.15
CA TYR A 349 -10.12 -64.36 -15.04
C TYR A 349 -10.44 -65.82 -15.38
N ALA A 350 -11.43 -66.08 -16.25
CA ALA A 350 -11.74 -67.42 -16.73
C ALA A 350 -10.62 -67.98 -17.62
N ALA A 351 -9.98 -67.14 -18.45
CA ALA A 351 -8.82 -67.52 -19.25
C ALA A 351 -7.59 -67.83 -18.38
N ASP A 352 -7.34 -67.02 -17.35
CA ASP A 352 -6.25 -67.25 -16.38
C ASP A 352 -6.46 -68.54 -15.55
N ALA A 353 -7.69 -68.82 -15.14
CA ALA A 353 -8.03 -70.05 -14.40
C ALA A 353 -7.85 -71.31 -15.26
N LYS A 354 -8.06 -71.22 -16.59
CA LYS A 354 -7.82 -72.31 -17.53
C LYS A 354 -6.32 -72.55 -17.74
N ASN A 355 -5.51 -71.49 -17.84
CA ASN A 355 -4.06 -71.60 -17.94
C ASN A 355 -3.39 -72.16 -16.67
N LYS A 356 -3.91 -71.85 -15.46
CA LYS A 356 -3.41 -72.41 -14.19
C LYS A 356 -3.72 -73.89 -13.99
N ARG A 357 -4.72 -74.45 -14.68
CA ARG A 357 -5.08 -75.88 -14.59
C ARG A 357 -4.31 -76.78 -15.57
N VAL A 358 -3.57 -76.19 -16.51
CA VAL A 358 -2.80 -76.90 -17.55
C VAL A 358 -1.29 -76.92 -17.25
N ARG A 359 -0.86 -76.29 -16.14
CA ARG A 359 0.51 -76.35 -15.64
C ARG A 359 0.65 -77.30 -14.46
#